data_AF-A0AAT9SQ09-F1
#
_entry.id   AF-A0AAT9SQ09-F1
#
_cell.length_a   1.000
_cell.length_b   1.000
_cell.length_c   1.000
_cell.angle_alpha   90.00
_cell.angle_beta   90.00
_cell.angle_gamma   90.00
#
_symmetry.space_group_name_H-M   'P 1'
#
loop_
_entity.id
_entity.type
_entity.pdbx_description
1 polymer ?
#
loop_
_entity_poly.entity_id
_entity_poly.type
_entity_poly.pdbx_seq_one_letter_code
_entity_poly.pdbx_strand_id
1 'polypeptide(L)'
;MPLRPLDFFYIALHWLSLGPYSQTQIVNQQTVGLLGTDAKLITYVTDRPSDHHHCAIDARKIEREQGWKPAETFDTGIRKTVEWYLTNQKWVSGVMDGSYRDWIVQQYEASNA
;
A
#
# COMPACT_ATOMS: atom_id res chain seq x y z
N MET A 1 18.19 3.97 16.99
CA MET A 1 17.57 2.65 16.74
C MET A 1 17.47 2.48 15.23
N PRO A 2 18.12 1.51 14.58
CA PRO A 2 18.08 1.43 13.12
C PRO A 2 16.71 0.88 12.69
N LEU A 3 16.04 1.63 11.81
CA LEU A 3 14.73 1.34 11.24
C LEU A 3 14.75 0.00 10.49
N ARG A 4 13.65 -0.74 10.57
CA ARG A 4 13.57 -2.10 10.02
C ARG A 4 13.12 -2.02 8.55
N PRO A 5 13.52 -2.97 7.70
CA PRO A 5 13.20 -2.99 6.26
C PRO A 5 11.70 -2.97 5.90
N LEU A 6 10.81 -3.15 6.88
CA LEU A 6 9.36 -3.15 6.71
C LEU A 6 8.72 -1.76 6.73
N ASP A 7 9.47 -0.71 7.08
CA ASP A 7 8.93 0.65 7.19
C ASP A 7 8.61 1.27 5.80
N PHE A 8 9.08 0.64 4.71
CA PHE A 8 8.81 1.06 3.33
C PHE A 8 7.52 0.52 2.71
N PHE A 9 6.87 -0.44 3.37
CA PHE A 9 5.53 -0.88 2.93
C PHE A 9 4.62 0.35 2.80
N TYR A 10 4.82 1.37 3.65
CA TYR A 10 4.05 2.61 3.67
C TYR A 10 4.23 3.57 2.48
N ILE A 11 5.31 3.52 1.68
CA ILE A 11 5.47 4.42 0.51
C ILE A 11 4.86 3.82 -0.75
N ALA A 12 5.00 2.51 -0.95
CA ALA A 12 4.31 1.77 -2.01
C ALA A 12 2.80 1.77 -1.78
N LEU A 13 2.41 1.56 -0.52
CA LEU A 13 1.05 1.67 -0.06
C LEU A 13 0.61 3.13 0.06
N HIS A 14 1.47 4.15 -0.09
CA HIS A 14 1.03 5.55 -0.06
C HIS A 14 0.10 5.88 -1.23
N TRP A 15 0.27 5.24 -2.39
CA TRP A 15 -0.66 5.35 -3.52
C TRP A 15 -1.91 4.44 -3.40
N LEU A 16 -1.87 3.44 -2.51
CA LEU A 16 -2.99 2.52 -2.20
C LEU A 16 -3.73 2.90 -0.89
N SER A 17 -3.14 3.75 -0.06
CA SER A 17 -3.68 4.40 1.14
C SER A 17 -4.37 5.72 0.80
N LEU A 18 -4.43 6.07 -0.49
CA LEU A 18 -5.37 7.01 -1.08
C LEU A 18 -6.70 6.32 -1.46
N GLY A 19 -6.80 5.00 -1.28
CA GLY A 19 -8.03 4.24 -1.41
C GLY A 19 -8.69 3.99 -0.05
N PRO A 20 -10.00 3.71 -0.02
CA PRO A 20 -10.76 3.59 1.21
C PRO A 20 -10.28 2.55 2.20
N TYR A 21 -10.58 2.78 3.48
CA TYR A 21 -10.28 1.88 4.60
C TYR A 21 -10.73 0.43 4.35
N SER A 22 -11.83 0.23 3.61
CA SER A 22 -12.33 -1.09 3.21
C SER A 22 -11.37 -1.82 2.26
N GLN A 23 -10.73 -1.12 1.32
CA GLN A 23 -9.72 -1.68 0.41
C GLN A 23 -8.39 -1.90 1.12
N THR A 24 -7.98 -1.02 2.04
CA THR A 24 -6.73 -1.18 2.80
C THR A 24 -6.79 -2.39 3.75
N GLN A 25 -7.94 -2.64 4.40
CA GLN A 25 -8.13 -3.86 5.19
C GLN A 25 -8.07 -5.13 4.36
N ILE A 26 -8.70 -5.14 3.18
CA ILE A 26 -8.69 -6.29 2.26
C ILE A 26 -7.25 -6.55 1.78
N VAL A 27 -6.52 -5.51 1.35
CA VAL A 27 -5.13 -5.62 0.93
C VAL A 27 -4.27 -6.13 2.09
N ASN A 28 -4.44 -5.62 3.31
CA ASN A 28 -3.66 -6.08 4.46
C ASN A 28 -3.97 -7.53 4.82
N GLN A 29 -5.24 -7.93 4.92
CA GLN A 29 -5.62 -9.31 5.25
C GLN A 29 -5.19 -10.30 4.16
N GLN A 30 -5.42 -9.97 2.88
CA GLN A 30 -5.03 -10.82 1.76
C GLN A 30 -3.51 -10.90 1.60
N THR A 31 -2.79 -9.79 1.76
CA THR A 31 -1.32 -9.78 1.71
C THR A 31 -0.72 -10.56 2.87
N VAL A 32 -1.25 -10.41 4.09
CA VAL A 32 -0.80 -11.16 5.28
C VAL A 32 -1.00 -12.66 5.06
N GLY A 33 -2.15 -13.07 4.51
CA GLY A 33 -2.41 -14.47 4.14
C GLY A 33 -1.49 -14.98 3.02
N LEU A 34 -1.19 -14.16 2.00
CA LEU A 34 -0.38 -14.56 0.84
C LEU A 34 1.13 -14.57 1.10
N LEU A 35 1.61 -13.74 2.03
CA LEU A 35 3.03 -13.63 2.40
C LEU A 35 3.38 -14.39 3.68
N GLY A 36 2.39 -14.93 4.40
CA GLY A 36 2.61 -15.67 5.65
C GLY A 36 3.06 -14.78 6.82
N THR A 37 2.71 -13.50 6.80
CA THR A 37 3.06 -12.58 7.90
C THR A 37 2.04 -12.69 9.05
N ASP A 38 2.42 -12.27 10.26
CA ASP A 38 1.53 -12.36 11.44
C ASP A 38 0.60 -11.15 11.45
N ALA A 39 -0.71 -11.38 11.62
CA ALA A 39 -1.72 -10.33 11.76
C ALA A 39 -1.43 -9.38 12.94
N LYS A 40 -0.59 -9.79 13.90
CA LYS A 40 -0.06 -8.94 14.97
C LYS A 40 0.74 -7.72 14.50
N LEU A 41 1.17 -7.69 13.24
CA LEU A 41 1.86 -6.53 12.65
C LEU A 41 0.89 -5.43 12.19
N ILE A 42 -0.42 -5.64 12.27
CA ILE A 42 -1.43 -4.65 11.89
C ILE A 42 -1.76 -3.75 13.08
N THR A 43 -1.62 -2.44 12.90
CA THR A 43 -2.04 -1.41 13.86
C THR A 43 -3.16 -0.57 13.27
N TYR A 44 -4.24 -0.41 14.03
CA TYR A 44 -5.34 0.48 13.67
C TYR A 44 -5.02 1.91 14.10
N VAL A 45 -5.25 2.88 13.21
CA VAL A 45 -5.05 4.32 13.44
C VAL A 45 -6.35 5.08 13.16
N THR A 46 -6.42 6.31 13.64
CA THR A 46 -7.57 7.20 13.42
C THR A 46 -7.83 7.40 11.93
N ASP A 47 -9.11 7.35 11.55
CA ASP A 47 -9.54 7.47 10.16
C ASP A 47 -9.38 8.91 9.63
N ARG A 48 -9.21 9.04 8.31
CA ARG A 48 -9.01 10.32 7.64
C ARG A 48 -10.35 11.06 7.50
N PRO A 49 -10.42 12.36 7.82
CA PRO A 49 -11.60 13.17 7.50
C PRO A 49 -11.79 13.18 5.98
N SER A 50 -12.93 12.71 5.47
CA SER A 50 -13.32 12.53 4.04
C SER A 50 -13.00 11.19 3.36
N ASP A 51 -12.84 10.08 4.10
CA ASP A 51 -12.65 8.77 3.45
C ASP A 51 -13.85 8.36 2.57
N HIS A 52 -13.58 8.00 1.30
CA HIS A 52 -14.60 7.52 0.35
C HIS A 52 -14.63 6.00 0.35
N HIS A 53 -15.37 5.39 1.27
CA HIS A 53 -15.36 3.96 1.58
C HIS A 53 -15.54 2.96 0.41
N HIS A 54 -16.01 3.41 -0.76
CA HIS A 54 -16.18 2.56 -1.93
C HIS A 54 -15.79 3.30 -3.22
N CYS A 55 -14.80 2.77 -3.93
CA CYS A 55 -14.45 3.16 -5.28
C CYS A 55 -14.51 1.93 -6.19
N ALA A 56 -15.34 1.99 -7.22
CA ALA A 56 -15.46 0.97 -8.24
C ALA A 56 -15.41 1.62 -9.63
N ILE A 57 -14.58 1.07 -10.50
CA ILE A 57 -14.40 1.54 -11.88
C ILE A 57 -15.00 0.49 -12.82
N ASP A 58 -15.84 0.95 -13.74
CA ASP A 58 -16.36 0.11 -14.83
C ASP A 58 -15.45 0.23 -16.07
N ALA A 59 -14.66 -0.81 -16.32
CA ALA A 59 -13.75 -0.87 -17.47
C ALA A 59 -14.38 -1.45 -18.74
N ARG A 60 -15.67 -1.80 -18.77
CA ARG A 60 -16.31 -2.51 -19.90
C ARG A 60 -16.22 -1.75 -21.23
N LYS A 61 -16.13 -0.41 -21.18
CA LYS A 61 -15.98 0.41 -22.39
C LYS A 61 -14.67 0.12 -23.12
N ILE A 62 -13.53 0.17 -22.40
CA ILE A 62 -12.21 -0.05 -23.00
C ILE A 62 -12.03 -1.51 -23.40
N GLU A 63 -12.63 -2.45 -22.66
CA GLU A 63 -12.65 -3.87 -23.04
C GLU A 63 -13.34 -4.08 -24.40
N ARG A 64 -14.50 -3.46 -24.61
CA ARG A 64 -15.27 -3.60 -25.85
C ARG A 64 -14.63 -2.86 -27.04
N GLU A 65 -14.14 -1.65 -26.82
CA GLU A 65 -13.70 -0.75 -27.90
C GLU A 65 -12.23 -0.97 -28.29
N GLN A 66 -11.39 -1.39 -27.35
CA GLN A 66 -9.94 -1.56 -27.56
C GLN A 66 -9.48 -3.01 -27.35
N GLY A 67 -10.37 -3.91 -26.93
CA GLY A 67 -10.00 -5.29 -26.59
C GLY A 67 -9.10 -5.41 -25.36
N TRP A 68 -8.95 -4.33 -24.59
CA TRP A 68 -8.06 -4.29 -23.43
C TRP A 68 -8.56 -5.24 -22.36
N LYS A 69 -7.62 -5.96 -21.71
CA LYS A 69 -7.89 -6.76 -20.52
C LYS A 69 -6.69 -6.65 -19.57
N PRO A 70 -6.90 -6.71 -18.24
CA PRO A 70 -5.80 -6.73 -17.30
C PRO A 70 -4.94 -7.98 -17.51
N ALA A 71 -3.63 -7.80 -17.61
CA ALA A 71 -2.67 -8.89 -17.74
C ALA A 71 -2.40 -9.60 -16.40
N GLU A 72 -2.69 -8.93 -15.29
CA GLU A 72 -2.47 -9.43 -13.94
C GLU A 72 -3.77 -9.50 -13.16
N THR A 73 -3.87 -10.49 -12.29
CA THR A 73 -4.86 -10.49 -11.20
C THR A 73 -4.30 -9.73 -10.00
N PHE A 74 -5.14 -9.43 -9.00
CA PHE A 74 -4.64 -8.82 -7.77
C PHE A 74 -3.55 -9.67 -7.10
N ASP A 75 -3.77 -10.98 -6.97
CA ASP A 75 -2.85 -11.90 -6.30
C ASP A 75 -1.49 -11.99 -7.00
N THR A 76 -1.48 -12.05 -8.34
CA THR A 76 -0.23 -12.09 -9.11
C THR A 76 0.48 -10.74 -9.10
N GLY A 77 -0.28 -9.65 -9.16
CA GLY A 77 0.25 -8.29 -9.08
C GLY A 77 0.91 -8.01 -7.74
N ILE A 78 0.22 -8.23 -6.62
CA ILE A 78 0.75 -7.91 -5.28
C ILE A 78 2.00 -8.72 -4.95
N ARG A 79 2.07 -9.99 -5.38
CA ARG A 79 3.28 -10.82 -5.23
C ARG A 79 4.47 -10.23 -5.97
N LYS A 80 4.30 -9.89 -7.25
CA LYS A 80 5.35 -9.26 -8.07
C LYS A 80 5.78 -7.92 -7.50
N THR A 81 4.84 -7.13 -6.97
CA THR A 81 5.16 -5.87 -6.30
C THR A 81 6.06 -6.10 -5.09
N VAL A 82 5.70 -7.02 -4.20
CA VAL A 82 6.51 -7.34 -3.00
C VAL A 82 7.90 -7.81 -3.39
N GLU A 83 8.00 -8.74 -4.36
CA GLU A 83 9.28 -9.23 -4.88
C GLU A 83 10.14 -8.09 -5.46
N TRP A 84 9.52 -7.16 -6.18
CA TRP A 84 10.21 -6.00 -6.72
C TRP A 84 10.80 -5.12 -5.60
N TYR A 85 10.03 -4.83 -4.54
CA TYR A 85 10.54 -4.06 -3.40
C TYR A 85 11.70 -4.76 -2.69
N LEU A 86 11.62 -6.07 -2.47
CA LEU A 86 12.70 -6.84 -1.84
C LEU A 86 13.99 -6.84 -2.67
N THR A 87 13.87 -6.82 -4.01
CA THR A 87 15.03 -6.87 -4.92
C THR A 87 15.59 -5.50 -5.27
N ASN A 88 14.85 -4.41 -5.06
CA ASN A 88 15.24 -3.05 -5.47
C ASN A 88 15.62 -2.12 -4.30
N GLN A 89 16.30 -2.66 -3.29
CA GLN A 89 16.65 -1.93 -2.05
C GLN A 89 17.46 -0.64 -2.27
N LYS A 90 18.27 -0.56 -3.33
CA LYS A 90 19.00 0.67 -3.68
C LYS A 90 18.07 1.80 -4.09
N TRP A 91 17.07 1.48 -4.92
CA TRP A 91 16.06 2.46 -5.35
C TRP A 91 15.25 2.93 -4.15
N VAL A 92 14.79 1.98 -3.34
CA VAL A 92 14.06 2.20 -2.09
C VAL A 92 14.83 3.15 -1.17
N SER A 93 16.11 2.87 -0.91
CA SER A 93 16.94 3.75 -0.07
C SER A 93 17.09 5.16 -0.63
N GLY A 94 17.11 5.32 -1.95
CA GLY A 94 17.26 6.60 -2.62
C GLY A 94 16.04 7.52 -2.50
N VAL A 95 14.82 6.97 -2.43
CA VAL A 95 13.60 7.79 -2.27
C VAL A 95 13.26 8.10 -0.80
N MET A 96 14.02 7.53 0.14
CA MET A 96 13.81 7.66 1.58
C MET A 96 14.63 8.78 2.23
N ASP A 97 15.26 9.65 1.42
CA ASP A 97 16.26 10.61 1.86
C ASP A 97 15.63 11.85 2.53
N GLY A 98 15.17 11.64 3.76
CA GLY A 98 14.92 12.69 4.75
C GLY A 98 13.51 13.28 4.71
N SER A 99 13.09 13.87 3.60
CA SER A 99 11.80 14.60 3.51
C SER A 99 10.57 13.73 3.81
N TYR A 100 10.65 12.43 3.50
CA TYR A 100 9.60 11.47 3.83
C TYR A 100 9.40 11.28 5.34
N ARG A 101 10.49 11.31 6.12
CA ARG A 101 10.40 11.07 7.57
C ARG A 101 9.63 12.18 8.28
N ASP A 102 9.91 13.43 7.92
CA ASP A 102 9.21 14.59 8.50
C ASP A 102 7.70 14.53 8.22
N TRP A 103 7.33 14.11 7.00
CA TRP A 103 5.93 13.89 6.64
C TRP A 103 5.27 12.77 7.46
N ILE A 104 5.97 11.64 7.68
CA ILE A 104 5.47 10.55 8.53
C ILE A 104 5.22 11.01 9.95
N VAL A 105 6.17 11.73 10.55
CA VAL A 105 6.02 12.28 11.90
C VAL A 105 4.80 13.20 11.97
N GLN A 106 4.65 14.10 11.00
CA GLN A 106 3.52 15.04 10.95
C GLN A 106 2.16 14.33 10.85
N GLN A 107 2.05 13.25 10.07
CA GLN A 107 0.76 12.60 9.81
C GLN A 107 0.41 11.51 10.83
N TYR A 108 1.39 10.80 11.39
CA TYR A 108 1.16 9.59 12.18
C TYR A 108 1.72 9.64 13.61
N GLU A 109 2.69 10.50 13.92
CA GLU A 109 3.22 10.62 15.29
C GLU A 109 2.59 11.78 16.07
N ALA A 110 2.21 12.88 15.40
CA ALA A 110 1.52 14.01 16.03
C ALA A 110 0.13 13.66 16.59
N SER A 111 -0.46 12.53 16.19
CA SER A 111 -1.79 12.07 16.63
C SER A 111 -1.76 11.18 17.89
N ASN A 112 -0.58 10.85 18.41
CA ASN A 112 -0.39 10.00 19.60
C ASN A 112 -0.05 10.78 20.88
N ALA A 113 -0.20 12.12 20.88
CA ALA A 113 0.06 13.00 22.03
C ALA A 113 -1.24 13.47 22.70
#